data_AF-A0A960HV57-F1
#
_entry.id   AF-A0A960HV57-F1
#
_cell.length_a   1.000
_cell.length_b   1.000
_cell.length_c   1.000
_cell.angle_alpha   90.00
_cell.angle_beta   90.00
_cell.angle_gamma   90.00
#
_symmetry.space_group_name_H-M   'P 1'
#
loop_
_entity.id
_entity.type
_entity.pdbx_description
1 polymer ?
#
loop_
_entity_poly.entity_id
_entity_poly.type
_entity_poly.pdbx_seq_one_letter_code
_entity_poly.pdbx_strand_id
1 'polypeptide(L)'
;DIVPRPDYLATGEERAWGRRLAKRFGIETARYDERSFVVRGDDGFPEVLDHESQKPEKLDAGFEAFFEAIDEARGDALIAFGWASADDLLKLA
;
A
#
# COMPACT_ATOMS: atom_id res chain seq x y z
N ASP A 1 -2.84 0.00 13.05
CA ASP A 1 -1.69 -0.68 12.39
C ASP A 1 -1.79 -0.62 10.89
N ILE A 2 -0.64 -0.48 10.22
CA ILE A 2 -0.50 -0.43 8.75
C ILE A 2 0.08 -1.76 8.24
N VAL A 3 -0.31 -2.16 7.04
CA VAL A 3 0.18 -3.32 6.29
C VAL A 3 0.44 -2.90 4.84
N PRO A 4 1.62 -3.21 4.26
CA PRO A 4 2.79 -3.79 4.92
C PRO A 4 3.46 -2.79 5.88
N ARG A 5 4.30 -3.28 6.81
CA ARG A 5 5.10 -2.46 7.73
C ARG A 5 6.43 -3.14 8.06
N PRO A 6 7.48 -2.39 8.45
CA PRO A 6 8.78 -2.97 8.78
C PRO A 6 8.70 -3.99 9.92
N ASP A 7 9.63 -4.95 9.93
CA ASP A 7 9.79 -6.00 10.96
C ASP A 7 8.52 -6.85 11.23
N TYR A 8 7.62 -6.90 10.26
CA TYR A 8 6.37 -7.65 10.39
C TYR A 8 6.07 -8.50 9.15
N LEU A 9 5.78 -9.77 9.39
CA LEU A 9 5.28 -10.66 8.35
C LEU A 9 3.74 -10.67 8.37
N ALA A 10 3.13 -10.19 7.29
CA ALA A 10 1.68 -10.15 7.18
C ALA A 10 1.06 -11.56 7.28
N THR A 11 -0.01 -11.66 8.06
CA THR A 11 -0.82 -12.85 8.30
C THR A 11 -1.61 -13.25 7.05
N GLY A 12 -2.18 -14.47 7.05
CA GLY A 12 -3.05 -14.92 5.96
C GLY A 12 -4.31 -14.06 5.79
N GLU A 13 -4.85 -13.51 6.88
CA GLU A 13 -6.01 -12.63 6.85
C GLU A 13 -5.69 -11.28 6.21
N GLU A 14 -4.56 -10.67 6.58
CA GLU A 14 -4.11 -9.40 5.98
C GLU A 14 -3.81 -9.57 4.48
N ARG A 15 -3.19 -10.68 4.07
CA ARG A 15 -3.02 -10.97 2.64
C ARG A 15 -4.36 -11.14 1.92
N ALA A 16 -5.34 -11.76 2.56
CA ALA A 16 -6.69 -11.86 2.03
C ALA A 16 -7.37 -10.50 1.89
N TRP A 17 -7.16 -9.59 2.84
CA TRP A 17 -7.59 -8.20 2.74
C TRP A 17 -6.93 -7.48 1.57
N GLY A 18 -5.61 -7.59 1.41
CA GLY A 18 -4.89 -7.03 0.27
C GLY A 18 -5.44 -7.49 -1.08
N ARG A 19 -5.70 -8.80 -1.26
CA ARG A 19 -6.35 -9.33 -2.47
C ARG A 19 -7.74 -8.74 -2.71
N ARG A 20 -8.55 -8.60 -1.65
CA ARG A 20 -9.90 -8.01 -1.74
C ARG A 20 -9.83 -6.53 -2.12
N LEU A 21 -8.86 -5.80 -1.60
CA LEU A 21 -8.65 -4.38 -1.90
C LEU A 21 -8.18 -4.19 -3.34
N ALA A 22 -7.17 -4.96 -3.78
CA ALA A 22 -6.70 -4.95 -5.18
C ALA A 22 -7.86 -5.16 -6.16
N LYS A 23 -8.72 -6.15 -5.89
CA LYS A 23 -9.91 -6.43 -6.71
C LYS A 23 -10.89 -5.24 -6.77
N ARG A 24 -11.04 -4.45 -5.69
CA ARG A 24 -11.92 -3.27 -5.68
C ARG A 24 -11.42 -2.16 -6.60
N PHE A 25 -10.11 -2.08 -6.81
CA PHE A 25 -9.48 -1.17 -7.77
C PHE A 25 -9.41 -1.74 -9.20
N GLY A 26 -10.08 -2.87 -9.48
CA GLY A 26 -10.06 -3.49 -10.80
C GLY A 26 -8.74 -4.17 -11.15
N ILE A 27 -7.84 -4.36 -10.18
CA ILE A 27 -6.55 -5.02 -10.40
C ILE A 27 -6.77 -6.52 -10.50
N GLU A 28 -6.29 -7.10 -11.60
CA GLU A 28 -6.34 -8.55 -11.83
C GLU A 28 -5.44 -9.29 -10.84
N THR A 29 -5.90 -10.46 -10.37
CA THR A 29 -5.15 -11.30 -9.41
C THR A 29 -3.72 -11.60 -9.89
N ALA A 30 -3.51 -11.77 -11.20
CA ALA A 30 -2.19 -12.06 -11.76
C ALA A 30 -1.19 -10.91 -11.62
N ARG A 31 -1.67 -9.67 -11.45
CA ARG A 31 -0.84 -8.48 -11.28
C ARG A 31 -0.52 -8.17 -9.82
N TYR A 32 -1.18 -8.80 -8.86
CA TYR A 32 -1.00 -8.51 -7.44
C TYR A 32 -0.26 -9.62 -6.70
N ASP A 33 0.90 -9.30 -6.12
CA ASP A 33 1.65 -10.20 -5.25
C ASP A 33 1.27 -9.95 -3.78
N GLU A 34 0.56 -10.91 -3.19
CA GLU A 34 0.08 -10.83 -1.81
C GLU A 34 1.17 -10.87 -0.73
N ARG A 35 2.41 -11.24 -1.06
CA ARG A 35 3.52 -11.29 -0.09
C ARG A 35 4.23 -9.96 0.01
N SER A 36 4.44 -9.31 -1.12
CA SER A 36 5.08 -7.99 -1.22
C SER A 36 4.07 -6.84 -1.22
N PHE A 37 2.78 -7.13 -1.42
CA PHE A 37 1.70 -6.16 -1.61
C PHE A 37 1.88 -5.26 -2.85
N VAL A 38 2.75 -5.68 -3.78
CA VAL A 38 3.05 -4.96 -5.01
C VAL A 38 2.06 -5.37 -6.10
N VAL A 39 1.55 -4.36 -6.80
CA VAL A 39 0.81 -4.45 -8.04
C VAL A 39 1.80 -4.19 -9.17
N ARG A 40 1.90 -5.11 -10.12
CA ARG A 40 2.67 -4.93 -11.34
C ARG A 40 1.87 -4.10 -12.33
N GLY A 41 2.43 -2.99 -12.77
CA GLY A 41 1.85 -2.09 -13.74
C GLY A 41 1.96 -2.63 -15.18
N ASP A 42 1.21 -1.97 -16.05
CA ASP A 42 1.04 -2.24 -17.47
C ASP A 42 1.45 -1.05 -18.35
N ASP A 43 2.47 -0.30 -17.90
CA ASP A 43 2.99 0.93 -18.51
C ASP A 43 1.99 2.11 -18.44
N GLY A 44 0.94 1.98 -17.63
CA GLY A 44 0.01 3.04 -17.26
C GLY A 44 0.12 3.41 -15.78
N PHE A 45 -0.04 4.68 -15.46
CA PHE A 45 -0.17 5.14 -14.08
C PHE A 45 -1.61 4.97 -13.58
N PRO A 46 -1.82 4.62 -12.30
CA PRO A 46 -3.14 4.68 -11.69
C PRO A 46 -3.72 6.09 -11.79
N GLU A 47 -5.00 6.20 -12.18
CA GLU A 47 -5.73 7.48 -12.15
C GLU A 47 -6.11 7.84 -10.71
N VAL A 48 -5.14 8.30 -9.94
CA VAL A 48 -5.27 8.64 -8.52
C VAL A 48 -4.95 10.11 -8.27
N LEU A 49 -5.41 10.61 -7.13
CA LEU A 49 -4.97 11.89 -6.63
C LEU A 49 -3.54 11.77 -6.13
N ASP A 50 -2.65 12.57 -6.70
CA ASP A 50 -1.28 12.69 -6.21
C ASP A 50 -1.25 13.45 -4.89
N HIS A 51 -0.58 12.88 -3.90
CA HIS A 51 -0.44 13.44 -2.58
C HIS A 51 0.97 13.20 -2.06
N GLU A 52 1.66 14.30 -1.78
CA GLU A 52 2.92 14.29 -1.08
C GLU A 52 2.74 14.79 0.36
N SER A 53 3.46 14.17 1.30
CA SER A 53 3.47 14.61 2.69
C SER A 53 4.08 16.00 2.79
N GLN A 54 3.39 16.93 3.45
CA GLN A 54 3.93 18.27 3.75
C GLN A 54 5.05 18.24 4.80
N LYS A 55 5.25 17.10 5.48
CA LYS A 55 6.23 16.92 6.57
C LYS A 55 6.98 15.60 6.37
N PRO A 56 7.76 15.45 5.29
CA PRO A 56 8.47 14.20 4.98
C PRO A 56 9.45 13.80 6.11
N GLU A 57 9.97 14.76 6.86
CA GLU A 57 10.86 14.53 8.00
C GLU A 57 10.19 13.81 9.19
N LYS A 58 8.86 13.71 9.18
CA LYS A 58 8.08 13.01 10.21
C LYS A 58 7.69 11.58 9.83
N LEU A 59 8.07 11.13 8.64
CA LEU A 59 7.82 9.75 8.23
C LEU A 59 8.70 8.80 9.04
N ASP A 60 8.11 7.71 9.52
CA ASP A 60 8.85 6.65 10.18
C ASP A 60 9.82 6.00 9.19
N ALA A 61 11.06 5.76 9.62
CA ALA A 61 12.08 5.12 8.79
C ALA A 61 11.74 3.65 8.49
N GLY A 62 12.27 3.13 7.38
CA GLY A 62 12.13 1.74 6.95
C GLY A 62 10.96 1.47 6.00
N PHE A 63 10.02 2.41 5.86
CA PHE A 63 8.93 2.27 4.88
C PHE A 63 9.40 2.45 3.44
N GLU A 64 10.50 3.17 3.22
CA GLU A 64 11.16 3.31 1.92
C GLU A 64 11.52 1.95 1.29
N ALA A 65 11.81 0.93 2.11
CA ALA A 65 12.17 -0.40 1.64
C ALA A 65 11.06 -1.07 0.81
N PHE A 66 9.79 -0.74 1.07
CA PHE A 66 8.67 -1.30 0.29
C PHE A 66 8.59 -0.75 -1.14
N PHE A 67 9.27 0.37 -1.41
CA PHE A 67 9.32 0.99 -2.73
C PHE A 67 10.50 0.49 -3.58
N GLU A 68 11.47 -0.24 -3.00
CA GLU A 68 12.62 -0.77 -3.74
C GLU A 68 12.23 -1.73 -4.88
N ALA A 69 11.10 -2.43 -4.74
CA ALA A 69 10.61 -3.39 -5.73
C ALA A 69 9.65 -2.78 -6.77
N ILE A 70 9.38 -1.47 -6.68
CA ILE A 70 8.45 -0.73 -7.54
C ILE A 70 9.20 -0.19 -8.76
N ASP A 71 8.74 -0.59 -9.95
CA ASP A 71 9.13 0.04 -11.20
C ASP A 71 8.14 1.15 -11.57
N GLU A 72 8.52 2.39 -11.27
CA GLU A 72 7.70 3.58 -11.53
C GLU A 72 7.36 3.73 -13.03
N ALA A 73 8.30 3.44 -13.92
CA ALA A 73 8.10 3.61 -15.37
C ALA A 73 7.03 2.64 -15.92
N ARG A 74 6.88 1.49 -15.26
CA ARG A 74 5.83 0.51 -15.58
C ARG A 74 4.50 0.80 -14.89
N GLY A 75 4.46 1.76 -13.96
CA GLY A 75 3.30 2.05 -13.13
C GLY A 75 3.06 1.01 -12.04
N ASP A 76 4.11 0.33 -11.57
CA ASP A 76 3.99 -0.54 -10.39
C ASP A 76 3.48 0.28 -9.19
N ALA A 77 2.64 -0.34 -8.35
CA ALA A 77 2.05 0.34 -7.20
C ALA A 77 2.11 -0.54 -5.96
N LEU A 78 2.22 0.09 -4.78
CA LEU A 78 2.12 -0.59 -3.50
C LEU A 78 0.68 -0.44 -2.96
N ILE A 79 0.03 -1.55 -2.60
CA ILE A 79 -1.23 -1.50 -1.87
C ILE A 79 -0.92 -1.55 -0.37
N ALA A 80 -1.19 -0.44 0.31
CA ALA A 80 -1.17 -0.37 1.77
C ALA A 80 -2.59 -0.21 2.33
N PHE A 81 -2.83 -0.78 3.50
CA PHE A 81 -4.07 -0.59 4.25
C PHE A 81 -3.78 -0.62 5.75
N GLY A 82 -4.75 -0.18 6.55
CA GLY A 82 -4.60 -0.21 7.99
C GLY A 82 -5.92 -0.04 8.72
N TRP A 83 -5.80 -0.09 10.04
CA TRP A 83 -6.91 0.07 10.96
C TRP A 83 -6.69 1.34 11.78
N ALA A 84 -7.77 2.11 11.94
CA ALA A 84 -7.84 3.23 12.85
C ALA A 84 -9.00 3.00 13.82
N SER A 85 -8.78 3.29 15.10
CA SER A 85 -9.87 3.28 16.07
C SER A 85 -10.78 4.49 15.84
N ALA A 86 -12.02 4.43 16.33
CA ALA A 86 -12.92 5.57 16.27
C ALA A 86 -12.34 6.78 17.02
N ASP A 87 -11.69 6.54 18.16
CA ASP A 87 -11.04 7.57 18.97
C ASP A 87 -9.87 8.24 18.26
N ASP A 88 -9.09 7.50 17.47
CA ASP A 88 -8.00 8.07 16.68
C ASP A 88 -8.52 8.93 15.53
N LEU A 89 -9.63 8.51 14.91
CA LEU A 89 -10.29 9.29 13.86
C LEU A 89 -10.89 10.60 14.41
N LEU A 90 -11.46 10.58 15.61
CA LEU A 90 -12.01 11.78 16.25
C LEU A 90 -10.97 12.87 16.51
N LYS A 91 -9.69 12.52 16.64
CA LYS A 91 -8.59 13.50 16.81
C LYS A 91 -8.24 14.24 15.52
N LEU A 92 -8.77 13.79 14.37
CA LEU A 92 -8.50 14.32 13.03
C LEU A 92 -9.65 15.15 12.46
N ALA A 93 -10.79 15.24 13.16
CA ALA A 93 -11.96 16.04 12.81
C ALA A 93 -11.86 17.46 13.42
#